data_AF-A0A7Z9BSN6-F1
#
_entry.id   AF-A0A7Z9BSN6-F1
#
_cell.length_a   1.000
_cell.length_b   1.000
_cell.length_c   1.000
_cell.angle_alpha   90.00
_cell.angle_beta   90.00
_cell.angle_gamma   90.00
#
_symmetry.space_group_name_H-M   'P 1'
#
loop_
_entity.id
_entity.type
_entity.pdbx_description
1 polymer ?
#
loop_
_entity_poly.entity_id
_entity_poly.type
_entity_poly.pdbx_seq_one_letter_code
_entity_poly.pdbx_strand_id
1 'polypeptide(L)'
;MEPQKIYPCRCCGYLTLIEEPPGTYLICPICFWEDNEDMNNWSVWTGSNQVSLRQAQKNFLEFGSCKLEWLKDVRSPTVDEVRNPNWEPIEVRAKREALLLIEKIRAAFLEVQLEDGITLHEARALDDYTDTENARIIDCHIHWLDIPDSWIEDFYEAFSFLDAKGFRHYIPAYMIWCLKNYEHTTSASFDSTLYVLERIFNTQDEYYRPNFNILNQVQLEVIQEFMTFMEIYSPG
;
A
#
# COMPACT_ATOMS: atom_id res chain seq x y z
N MET A 1 11.19 -43.84 -9.86
CA MET A 1 10.15 -42.82 -9.62
C MET A 1 10.88 -41.56 -9.26
N GLU A 2 10.70 -40.49 -10.03
CA GLU A 2 11.21 -39.18 -9.62
C GLU A 2 10.50 -38.77 -8.31
N PRO A 3 11.20 -38.12 -7.37
CA PRO A 3 10.56 -37.63 -6.17
C PRO A 3 9.45 -36.65 -6.55
N GLN A 4 8.25 -36.87 -6.00
CA GLN A 4 7.12 -35.98 -6.22
C GLN A 4 7.50 -34.60 -5.69
N LYS A 5 7.42 -33.58 -6.56
CA LYS A 5 7.72 -32.19 -6.19
C LYS A 5 6.63 -31.69 -5.25
N ILE A 6 7.03 -31.10 -4.12
CA ILE A 6 6.13 -30.53 -3.12
C ILE A 6 6.33 -29.02 -3.06
N TYR A 7 5.24 -28.28 -2.98
CA TYR A 7 5.20 -26.83 -2.99
C TYR A 7 4.71 -26.25 -1.65
N PRO A 8 5.15 -25.03 -1.30
CA PRO A 8 4.78 -24.40 -0.03
C PRO A 8 3.33 -23.96 -0.04
N CYS A 9 2.60 -24.28 1.03
CA CYS A 9 1.33 -23.65 1.30
C CYS A 9 1.53 -22.14 1.48
N ARG A 10 0.76 -21.31 0.76
CA ARG A 10 0.86 -19.85 0.83
C ARG A 10 0.50 -19.29 2.21
N CYS A 11 -0.31 -20.02 3.00
CA CYS A 11 -0.69 -19.63 4.36
C CYS A 11 0.37 -19.95 5.43
N CYS A 12 0.89 -21.18 5.48
CA CYS A 12 1.79 -21.58 6.58
C CYS A 12 3.26 -21.74 6.19
N GLY A 13 3.56 -21.77 4.89
CA GLY A 13 4.91 -21.92 4.34
C GLY A 13 5.43 -23.35 4.30
N TYR A 14 4.75 -24.32 4.92
CA TYR A 14 5.16 -25.73 4.88
C TYR A 14 4.97 -26.32 3.48
N LEU A 15 5.92 -27.15 3.06
CA LEU A 15 5.83 -27.90 1.81
C LEU A 15 4.80 -29.03 1.97
N THR A 16 3.56 -28.79 1.52
CA THR A 16 2.46 -29.77 1.63
C THR A 16 1.65 -29.95 0.35
N LEU A 17 1.83 -29.08 -0.65
CA LEU A 17 1.01 -29.09 -1.87
C LEU A 17 1.70 -29.93 -2.95
N ILE A 18 0.95 -30.79 -3.64
CA ILE A 18 1.48 -31.65 -4.70
C ILE A 18 1.48 -30.97 -6.08
N GLU A 19 0.88 -29.80 -6.18
CA GLU A 19 0.79 -28.94 -7.36
C GLU A 19 1.28 -27.54 -7.01
N GLU A 20 1.70 -26.78 -8.02
CA GLU A 20 2.28 -25.45 -7.83
C GLU A 20 1.16 -24.42 -7.55
N PRO A 21 1.13 -23.77 -6.37
CA PRO A 21 0.20 -22.69 -6.09
C PRO A 21 0.56 -21.43 -6.90
N PRO A 22 -0.39 -20.51 -7.16
CA PRO A 22 -1.76 -20.46 -6.62
C PRO A 22 -2.79 -21.25 -7.44
N GLY A 23 -3.98 -21.48 -6.86
CA GLY A 23 -5.15 -22.00 -7.59
C GLY A 23 -5.20 -23.52 -7.73
N THR A 24 -4.53 -24.27 -6.85
CA THR A 24 -4.55 -25.75 -6.88
C THR A 24 -5.82 -26.34 -6.24
N TYR A 25 -6.57 -25.55 -5.48
CA TYR A 25 -7.71 -25.97 -4.65
C TYR A 25 -7.38 -27.08 -3.63
N LEU A 26 -6.09 -27.33 -3.40
CA LEU A 26 -5.63 -28.29 -2.41
C LEU A 26 -5.72 -27.68 -1.01
N ILE A 27 -6.13 -28.50 -0.04
CA ILE A 27 -6.21 -28.10 1.36
C ILE A 27 -4.91 -28.50 2.07
N CYS A 28 -4.23 -27.53 2.67
CA CYS A 28 -3.04 -27.80 3.47
C CYS A 28 -3.43 -28.52 4.78
N PRO A 29 -2.90 -29.71 5.08
CA PRO A 29 -3.25 -30.44 6.31
C PRO A 29 -2.70 -29.79 7.59
N ILE A 30 -1.75 -28.86 7.47
CA ILE A 30 -1.10 -28.20 8.62
C ILE A 30 -1.88 -26.97 9.10
N CYS A 31 -2.45 -26.20 8.17
CA CYS A 31 -3.17 -24.97 8.53
C CYS A 31 -4.62 -24.96 8.07
N PHE A 32 -5.05 -25.93 7.27
CA PHE A 32 -6.37 -26.06 6.67
C PHE A 32 -6.73 -24.99 5.62
N TRP A 33 -5.74 -24.27 5.08
CA TRP A 33 -5.95 -23.34 3.97
C TRP A 33 -6.19 -24.09 2.66
N GLU A 34 -7.30 -23.79 1.99
CA GLU A 34 -7.55 -24.18 0.60
C GLU A 34 -6.85 -23.21 -0.35
N ASP A 35 -6.00 -23.72 -1.22
CA ASP A 35 -5.22 -22.91 -2.16
C ASP A 35 -6.07 -22.42 -3.34
N ASN A 36 -6.87 -21.38 -3.11
CA ASN A 36 -7.77 -20.79 -4.11
C ASN A 36 -7.05 -19.83 -5.07
N GLU A 37 -7.69 -19.51 -6.20
CA GLU A 37 -7.23 -18.42 -7.06
C GLU A 37 -7.39 -17.09 -6.33
N ASP A 38 -6.33 -16.63 -5.66
CA ASP A 38 -6.31 -15.31 -5.05
C ASP A 38 -6.08 -14.29 -6.18
N MET A 39 -7.13 -13.55 -6.55
CA MET A 39 -7.03 -12.48 -7.54
C MET A 39 -6.22 -11.30 -7.00
N ASN A 40 -4.88 -11.38 -7.00
CA ASN A 40 -3.89 -10.31 -6.71
C ASN A 40 -4.10 -9.40 -5.47
N ASN A 41 -5.16 -9.58 -4.70
CA ASN A 41 -5.54 -8.78 -3.57
C ASN A 41 -5.63 -9.71 -2.36
N TRP A 42 -4.56 -9.68 -1.56
CA TRP A 42 -4.42 -10.51 -0.38
C TRP A 42 -5.36 -10.12 0.77
N SER A 43 -6.08 -9.00 0.63
CA SER A 43 -6.96 -8.40 1.63
C SER A 43 -8.43 -8.75 1.39
N VAL A 44 -8.83 -9.14 0.16
CA VAL A 44 -10.20 -9.54 -0.17
C VAL A 44 -10.36 -11.05 -0.03
N TRP A 45 -11.45 -11.49 0.61
CA TRP A 45 -11.80 -12.90 0.67
C TRP A 45 -12.39 -13.38 -0.67
N THR A 46 -11.88 -14.51 -1.17
CA THR A 46 -12.47 -15.28 -2.26
C THR A 46 -12.56 -16.77 -1.88
N GLY A 47 -13.54 -17.50 -2.42
CA GLY A 47 -13.63 -18.97 -2.28
C GLY A 47 -14.05 -19.49 -0.90
N SER A 48 -13.77 -20.76 -0.58
CA SER A 48 -14.34 -21.45 0.59
C SER A 48 -13.76 -21.00 1.95
N ASN A 49 -12.65 -20.24 1.94
CA ASN A 49 -11.87 -19.97 3.15
C ASN A 49 -12.51 -19.04 4.18
N GLN A 50 -13.48 -18.22 3.76
CA GLN A 50 -14.16 -17.18 4.56
C GLN A 50 -13.23 -16.17 5.27
N VAL A 51 -11.94 -16.18 4.96
CA VAL A 51 -10.92 -15.21 5.39
C VAL A 51 -9.95 -14.98 4.24
N SER A 52 -9.32 -13.80 4.18
CA SER A 52 -8.28 -13.50 3.19
C SER A 52 -6.97 -14.24 3.50
N LEU A 53 -6.07 -14.39 2.51
CA LEU A 53 -4.78 -15.04 2.76
C LEU A 53 -3.96 -14.30 3.82
N ARG A 54 -3.98 -12.96 3.81
CA ARG A 54 -3.30 -12.14 4.82
C ARG A 54 -3.83 -12.43 6.23
N GLN A 55 -5.15 -12.56 6.40
CA GLN A 55 -5.75 -12.92 7.68
C GLN A 55 -5.45 -14.37 8.06
N ALA A 56 -5.47 -15.29 7.10
CA ALA A 56 -5.12 -16.69 7.31
C ALA A 56 -3.68 -16.88 7.83
N GLN A 57 -2.73 -16.13 7.28
CA GLN A 57 -1.34 -16.13 7.77
C GLN A 57 -1.25 -15.63 9.21
N LYS A 58 -1.96 -14.54 9.57
CA LYS A 58 -2.03 -14.02 10.95
C LYS A 58 -2.62 -15.07 11.89
N ASN A 59 -3.75 -15.65 11.52
CA ASN A 59 -4.43 -16.71 12.26
C ASN A 59 -3.52 -17.92 12.50
N PHE A 60 -2.80 -18.37 11.46
CA PHE A 60 -1.90 -19.52 11.58
C PHE A 60 -0.73 -19.24 12.53
N LEU A 61 -0.17 -18.03 12.49
CA LEU A 61 0.89 -17.63 13.42
C LEU A 61 0.40 -17.51 14.86
N GLU A 62 -0.87 -17.13 15.06
CA GLU A 62 -1.46 -16.93 16.39
C GLU A 62 -1.92 -18.25 17.04
N PHE A 63 -2.63 -19.11 16.31
CA PHE A 63 -3.23 -20.33 16.86
C PHE A 63 -3.03 -21.61 16.04
N GLY A 64 -2.33 -21.56 14.90
CA GLY A 64 -1.93 -22.77 14.15
C GLY A 64 -2.93 -23.28 13.12
N SER A 65 -4.01 -22.55 12.83
CA SER A 65 -4.89 -22.80 11.68
C SER A 65 -5.21 -21.50 10.96
N CYS A 66 -5.64 -21.56 9.70
CA CYS A 66 -5.99 -20.36 8.93
C CYS A 66 -7.32 -19.74 9.34
N LYS A 67 -8.17 -20.47 10.08
CA LYS A 67 -9.41 -19.99 10.71
C LYS A 67 -9.64 -20.72 12.03
N LEU A 68 -10.14 -20.01 13.05
CA LEU A 68 -10.32 -20.56 14.39
C LEU A 68 -11.23 -21.80 14.40
N GLU A 69 -12.28 -21.79 13.58
CA GLU A 69 -13.25 -22.90 13.45
C GLU A 69 -12.61 -24.22 12.97
N TRP A 70 -11.46 -24.16 12.29
CA TRP A 70 -10.78 -25.30 11.68
C TRP A 70 -9.63 -25.85 12.51
N LEU A 71 -9.46 -25.37 13.74
CA LEU A 71 -8.44 -25.87 14.67
C LEU A 71 -8.52 -27.38 14.93
N LYS A 72 -9.71 -27.98 14.80
CA LYS A 72 -9.92 -29.42 14.98
C LYS A 72 -9.52 -30.25 13.76
N ASP A 73 -9.32 -29.60 12.62
CA ASP A 73 -9.10 -30.23 11.32
C ASP A 73 -7.62 -30.13 10.85
N VAL A 74 -6.76 -29.48 11.67
CA VAL A 74 -5.30 -29.38 11.44
C VAL A 74 -4.53 -30.50 12.11
N ARG A 75 -3.31 -30.75 11.63
CA ARG A 75 -2.29 -31.54 12.33
C ARG A 75 -0.96 -30.80 12.45
N SER A 76 -0.13 -31.22 13.40
CA SER A 76 1.24 -30.73 13.46
C SER A 76 2.04 -31.17 12.22
N PRO A 77 3.03 -30.37 11.79
CA PRO A 77 4.01 -30.78 10.78
C PRO A 77 4.77 -32.03 11.22
N THR A 78 5.11 -32.90 10.27
CA THR A 78 6.05 -34.01 10.50
C THR A 78 7.49 -33.52 10.48
N VAL A 79 8.45 -34.37 10.86
CA VAL A 79 9.88 -34.04 10.87
C VAL A 79 10.45 -33.71 9.49
N ASP A 80 9.84 -34.27 8.43
CA ASP A 80 10.30 -34.09 7.05
C ASP A 80 9.57 -32.92 6.35
N GLU A 81 8.48 -32.42 6.93
CA GLU A 81 7.74 -31.25 6.42
C GLU A 81 8.39 -29.96 6.90
N VAL A 82 9.36 -29.51 6.13
CA VAL A 82 10.02 -28.23 6.33
C VAL A 82 9.21 -27.07 5.75
N ARG A 83 9.37 -25.88 6.31
CA ARG A 83 8.91 -24.64 5.66
C ARG A 83 9.85 -24.25 4.54
N ASN A 84 9.29 -23.61 3.51
CA ASN A 84 10.10 -22.87 2.55
C ASN A 84 10.89 -21.78 3.31
N PRO A 85 12.23 -21.75 3.22
CA PRO A 85 13.06 -20.76 3.92
C PRO A 85 12.79 -19.32 3.46
N ASN A 86 12.23 -19.14 2.27
CA ASN A 86 11.85 -17.85 1.71
C ASN A 86 10.38 -17.50 1.99
N TRP A 87 9.64 -18.32 2.74
CA TRP A 87 8.29 -17.96 3.16
C TRP A 87 8.35 -16.91 4.26
N GLU A 88 7.61 -15.83 4.07
CA GLU A 88 7.40 -14.80 5.08
C GLU A 88 5.94 -14.35 5.08
N PRO A 89 5.42 -13.88 6.22
CA PRO A 89 4.08 -13.31 6.26
C PRO A 89 3.99 -12.08 5.36
N ILE A 90 2.85 -11.92 4.68
CA ILE A 90 2.52 -10.78 3.82
C ILE A 90 2.70 -9.47 4.58
N GLU A 91 2.35 -9.44 5.87
CA GLU A 91 2.54 -8.27 6.72
C GLU A 91 4.00 -7.86 6.90
N VAL A 92 4.89 -8.84 7.05
CA VAL A 92 6.33 -8.60 7.19
C VAL A 92 6.90 -8.08 5.87
N ARG A 93 6.47 -8.68 4.76
CA ARG A 93 6.86 -8.25 3.43
C ARG A 93 6.38 -6.83 3.12
N ALA A 94 5.10 -6.54 3.36
CA ALA A 94 4.49 -5.22 3.13
C ALA A 94 5.23 -4.13 3.91
N LYS A 95 5.50 -4.35 5.19
CA LYS A 95 6.26 -3.39 6.02
C LYS A 95 7.67 -3.14 5.51
N ARG A 96 8.37 -4.19 5.08
CA ARG A 96 9.71 -4.04 4.49
C ARG A 96 9.65 -3.26 3.18
N GLU A 97 8.72 -3.58 2.30
CA GLU A 97 8.54 -2.90 1.01
C GLU A 97 8.13 -1.43 1.19
N ALA A 98 7.23 -1.13 2.14
CA ALA A 98 6.85 0.23 2.50
C ALA A 98 8.05 1.06 2.96
N LEU A 99 8.89 0.52 3.85
CA LEU A 99 10.09 1.22 4.33
C LEU A 99 11.08 1.51 3.19
N LEU A 100 11.32 0.54 2.30
CA LEU A 100 12.19 0.75 1.14
C LEU A 100 11.62 1.81 0.19
N LEU A 101 10.31 1.81 -0.02
CA LEU A 101 9.63 2.76 -0.88
C LEU A 101 9.63 4.18 -0.28
N ILE A 102 9.47 4.31 1.04
CA ILE A 102 9.62 5.60 1.74
C ILE A 102 11.00 6.21 1.46
N GLU A 103 12.06 5.41 1.53
CA GLU A 103 13.42 5.90 1.22
C GLU A 103 13.59 6.29 -0.25
N LYS A 104 12.97 5.56 -1.18
CA LYS A 104 12.94 5.94 -2.61
C LYS A 104 12.21 7.27 -2.82
N ILE A 105 11.06 7.47 -2.18
CA ILE A 105 10.30 8.72 -2.26
C ILE A 105 11.14 9.87 -1.72
N ARG A 106 11.78 9.68 -0.56
CA ARG A 106 12.71 10.66 0.02
C ARG A 106 13.80 11.05 -0.96
N ALA A 107 14.48 10.08 -1.57
CA ALA A 107 15.54 10.36 -2.53
C ALA A 107 15.03 11.07 -3.80
N ALA A 108 13.87 10.68 -4.33
CA ALA A 108 13.30 11.23 -5.56
C ALA A 108 12.81 12.68 -5.42
N PHE A 109 12.41 13.08 -4.21
CA PHE A 109 11.84 14.40 -3.93
C PHE A 109 12.71 15.28 -3.01
N LEU A 110 13.89 14.82 -2.58
CA LEU A 110 14.73 15.51 -1.59
C LEU A 110 14.99 16.99 -1.92
N GLU A 111 15.28 17.29 -3.18
CA GLU A 111 15.65 18.63 -3.63
C GLU A 111 14.44 19.48 -4.08
N VAL A 112 13.22 18.95 -3.95
CA VAL A 112 12.01 19.68 -4.36
C VAL A 112 11.74 20.83 -3.40
N GLN A 113 11.63 22.03 -3.97
CA GLN A 113 11.21 23.23 -3.28
C GLN A 113 9.84 23.66 -3.80
N LEU A 114 9.08 24.36 -2.95
CA LEU A 114 7.77 24.90 -3.28
C LEU A 114 7.83 25.97 -4.39
N GLU A 115 8.90 26.77 -4.41
CA GLU A 115 9.03 27.95 -5.27
C GLU A 115 7.86 28.94 -5.05
N ASP A 116 7.16 29.33 -6.10
CA ASP A 116 5.93 30.14 -6.11
C ASP A 116 4.65 29.27 -6.12
N GLY A 117 4.77 27.96 -5.90
CA GLY A 117 3.63 27.04 -5.86
C GLY A 117 2.68 27.31 -4.69
N ILE A 118 1.42 26.93 -4.84
CA ILE A 118 0.34 27.12 -3.85
C ILE A 118 0.62 26.24 -2.62
N THR A 119 0.46 26.81 -1.43
CA THR A 119 0.65 26.08 -0.16
C THR A 119 -0.61 25.31 0.28
N LEU A 120 -0.52 24.43 1.29
CA LEU A 120 -1.71 23.73 1.81
C LEU A 120 -2.71 24.72 2.43
N HIS A 121 -2.21 25.67 3.21
CA HIS A 121 -3.06 26.68 3.85
C HIS A 121 -3.65 27.66 2.83
N GLU A 122 -2.88 28.03 1.81
CA GLU A 122 -3.37 28.83 0.69
C GLU A 122 -4.44 28.09 -0.13
N ALA A 123 -4.25 26.78 -0.38
CA ALA A 123 -5.24 25.93 -1.04
C ALA A 123 -6.58 25.90 -0.28
N ARG A 124 -6.54 25.73 1.05
CA ARG A 124 -7.74 25.81 1.88
C ARG A 124 -8.36 27.21 1.87
N ALA A 125 -7.53 28.25 1.94
CA ALA A 125 -8.03 29.63 1.89
C ALA A 125 -8.73 29.95 0.56
N LEU A 126 -8.26 29.38 -0.57
CA LEU A 126 -8.91 29.47 -1.86
C LEU A 126 -10.29 28.79 -1.87
N ASP A 127 -10.42 27.61 -1.26
CA ASP A 127 -11.71 26.90 -1.14
C ASP A 127 -12.70 27.66 -0.25
N ASP A 128 -12.22 28.16 0.89
CA ASP A 128 -13.03 28.90 1.87
C ASP A 128 -13.30 30.35 1.47
N TYR A 129 -12.74 30.84 0.36
CA TYR A 129 -12.78 32.24 -0.08
C TYR A 129 -12.27 33.23 0.99
N THR A 130 -11.15 32.88 1.63
CA THR A 130 -10.49 33.68 2.68
C THR A 130 -9.13 34.22 2.23
N ASP A 131 -8.39 34.83 3.15
CA ASP A 131 -7.14 35.54 2.86
C ASP A 131 -5.98 34.59 2.56
N THR A 132 -5.63 34.49 1.27
CA THR A 132 -4.56 33.63 0.76
C THR A 132 -3.16 34.13 1.09
N GLU A 133 -2.96 35.45 1.20
CA GLU A 133 -1.63 36.04 1.47
C GLU A 133 -1.17 35.69 2.88
N ASN A 134 -2.06 35.83 3.86
CA ASN A 134 -1.75 35.45 5.25
C ASN A 134 -1.69 33.93 5.43
N ALA A 135 -2.54 33.17 4.73
CA ALA A 135 -2.52 31.71 4.79
C ALA A 135 -1.18 31.15 4.30
N ARG A 136 -0.66 31.66 3.18
CA ARG A 136 0.62 31.25 2.60
C ARG A 136 1.81 31.37 3.58
N ILE A 137 1.80 32.36 4.47
CA ILE A 137 2.91 32.60 5.41
C ILE A 137 3.10 31.40 6.37
N ILE A 138 2.03 30.65 6.65
CA ILE A 138 2.01 29.55 7.61
C ILE A 138 3.00 28.45 7.20
N ASP A 139 3.08 28.11 5.93
CA ASP A 139 3.75 26.92 5.43
C ASP A 139 4.62 27.13 4.17
N CYS A 140 4.69 28.34 3.60
CA CYS A 140 5.54 28.61 2.43
C CYS A 140 7.05 28.39 2.64
N HIS A 141 7.50 28.31 3.89
CA HIS A 141 8.88 28.07 4.28
C HIS A 141 9.15 26.63 4.72
N ILE A 142 8.12 25.78 4.77
CA ILE A 142 8.21 24.43 5.31
C ILE A 142 8.60 23.47 4.19
N HIS A 143 9.69 22.74 4.40
CA HIS A 143 10.08 21.66 3.52
C HIS A 143 9.11 20.49 3.65
N TRP A 144 8.81 19.80 2.56
CA TRP A 144 7.78 18.74 2.56
C TRP A 144 8.05 17.59 3.55
N LEU A 145 9.33 17.37 3.91
CA LEU A 145 9.74 16.39 4.93
C LEU A 145 9.30 16.76 6.35
N ASP A 146 9.06 18.04 6.61
CA ASP A 146 8.76 18.58 7.93
C ASP A 146 7.26 18.89 8.10
N ILE A 147 6.44 18.53 7.11
CA ILE A 147 4.98 18.66 7.19
C ILE A 147 4.43 17.68 8.24
N PRO A 148 3.67 18.13 9.24
CA PRO A 148 3.09 17.25 10.25
C PRO A 148 2.11 16.24 9.64
N ASP A 149 2.16 14.99 10.12
CA ASP A 149 1.20 13.94 9.72
C ASP A 149 -0.26 14.39 9.96
N SER A 150 -0.53 15.19 11.01
CA SER A 150 -1.86 15.75 11.29
C SER A 150 -2.34 16.74 10.21
N TRP A 151 -1.43 17.47 9.57
CA TRP A 151 -1.81 18.33 8.45
C TRP A 151 -2.19 17.48 7.24
N ILE A 152 -1.43 16.42 6.96
CA ILE A 152 -1.77 15.50 5.88
C ILE A 152 -3.17 14.93 6.10
N GLU A 153 -3.52 14.55 7.33
CA GLU A 153 -4.87 14.08 7.69
C GLU A 153 -5.96 15.13 7.51
N ASP A 154 -5.67 16.39 7.83
CA ASP A 154 -6.66 17.47 7.81
C ASP A 154 -6.87 18.06 6.41
N PHE A 155 -5.85 18.13 5.56
CA PHE A 155 -5.88 18.79 4.23
C PHE A 155 -6.17 17.80 3.08
N TYR A 156 -7.27 17.06 3.17
CA TYR A 156 -7.65 16.09 2.12
C TYR A 156 -8.11 16.77 0.82
N GLU A 157 -8.62 17.99 0.90
CA GLU A 157 -9.17 18.78 -0.21
C GLU A 157 -8.10 19.47 -1.07
N ALA A 158 -6.88 19.62 -0.54
CA ALA A 158 -5.86 20.50 -1.08
C ALA A 158 -5.52 20.24 -2.55
N PHE A 159 -5.52 18.98 -3.01
CA PHE A 159 -5.18 18.64 -4.40
C PHE A 159 -6.09 19.26 -5.46
N SER A 160 -7.29 19.73 -5.11
CA SER A 160 -8.17 20.46 -6.02
C SER A 160 -7.77 21.93 -6.23
N PHE A 161 -6.92 22.46 -5.34
CA PHE A 161 -6.54 23.88 -5.31
C PHE A 161 -5.03 24.10 -5.41
N LEU A 162 -4.23 23.05 -5.21
CA LEU A 162 -2.79 23.08 -5.50
C LEU A 162 -2.54 23.24 -7.00
N ASP A 163 -1.57 24.08 -7.34
CA ASP A 163 -0.99 24.11 -8.67
C ASP A 163 0.05 22.99 -8.84
N ALA A 164 0.65 22.86 -10.03
CA ALA A 164 1.61 21.80 -10.30
C ALA A 164 2.83 21.83 -9.36
N LYS A 165 3.29 23.03 -8.96
CA LYS A 165 4.43 23.20 -8.05
C LYS A 165 4.06 22.81 -6.62
N GLY A 166 2.92 23.28 -6.12
CA GLY A 166 2.36 22.86 -4.84
C GLY A 166 2.15 21.35 -4.78
N PHE A 167 1.53 20.77 -5.82
CA PHE A 167 1.37 19.33 -5.95
C PHE A 167 2.71 18.59 -5.84
N ARG A 168 3.73 18.97 -6.65
CA ARG A 168 5.05 18.33 -6.63
C ARG A 168 5.73 18.44 -5.27
N HIS A 169 5.54 19.55 -4.56
CA HIS A 169 6.09 19.77 -3.22
C HIS A 169 5.44 18.87 -2.18
N TYR A 170 4.10 18.78 -2.12
CA TYR A 170 3.40 18.08 -1.05
C TYR A 170 3.15 16.59 -1.31
N ILE A 171 3.01 16.15 -2.57
CA ILE A 171 2.69 14.74 -2.89
C ILE A 171 3.63 13.70 -2.24
N PRO A 172 4.96 13.89 -2.10
CA PRO A 172 5.79 12.91 -1.39
C PRO A 172 5.43 12.76 0.09
N ALA A 173 5.00 13.82 0.78
CA ALA A 173 4.56 13.76 2.17
C ALA A 173 3.27 12.93 2.30
N TYR A 174 2.30 13.16 1.40
CA TYR A 174 1.05 12.38 1.34
C TYR A 174 1.32 10.90 1.05
N MET A 175 2.19 10.57 0.07
CA MET A 175 2.54 9.17 -0.22
C MET A 175 3.20 8.48 0.97
N ILE A 176 4.15 9.14 1.66
CA ILE A 176 4.77 8.57 2.87
C ILE A 176 3.74 8.36 3.98
N TRP A 177 2.85 9.32 4.19
CA TRP A 177 1.78 9.20 5.17
C TRP A 177 0.84 8.02 4.83
N CYS A 178 0.47 7.84 3.56
CA CYS A 178 -0.32 6.68 3.13
C CYS A 178 0.43 5.36 3.38
N LEU A 179 1.74 5.27 3.08
CA LEU A 179 2.55 4.07 3.35
C LEU A 179 2.70 3.74 4.83
N LYS A 180 2.63 4.74 5.72
CA LYS A 180 2.63 4.51 7.17
C LYS A 180 1.27 4.00 7.68
N ASN A 181 0.17 4.33 6.99
CA ASN A 181 -1.19 4.22 7.52
C ASN A 181 -2.14 3.31 6.71
N TYR A 182 -1.69 2.71 5.60
CA TYR A 182 -2.51 1.91 4.68
C TYR A 182 -3.29 0.75 5.33
N GLU A 183 -2.86 0.23 6.48
CA GLU A 183 -3.55 -0.90 7.14
C GLU A 183 -4.87 -0.51 7.82
N HIS A 184 -5.00 0.74 8.26
CA HIS A 184 -6.01 1.12 9.27
C HIS A 184 -6.69 2.46 9.03
N THR A 185 -6.18 3.29 8.13
CA THR A 185 -6.71 4.64 7.94
C THR A 185 -8.08 4.62 7.27
N THR A 186 -8.93 5.55 7.69
CA THR A 186 -10.20 5.88 7.05
C THR A 186 -10.25 7.38 6.69
N SER A 187 -9.09 8.06 6.68
CA SER A 187 -9.03 9.48 6.39
C SER A 187 -9.20 9.72 4.89
N ALA A 188 -9.99 10.75 4.55
CA ALA A 188 -10.23 11.18 3.18
C ALA A 188 -8.95 11.57 2.45
N SER A 189 -7.87 11.90 3.16
CA SER A 189 -6.56 12.18 2.56
C SER A 189 -5.97 10.96 1.87
N PHE A 190 -6.25 9.76 2.37
CA PHE A 190 -5.82 8.52 1.72
C PHE A 190 -6.48 8.39 0.35
N ASP A 191 -7.82 8.47 0.31
CA ASP A 191 -8.60 8.37 -0.93
C ASP A 191 -8.27 9.49 -1.92
N SER A 192 -8.14 10.72 -1.42
CA SER A 192 -7.79 11.89 -2.23
C SER A 192 -6.40 11.74 -2.88
N THR A 193 -5.43 11.18 -2.15
CA THR A 193 -4.09 10.89 -2.67
C THR A 193 -4.14 9.85 -3.78
N LEU A 194 -4.84 8.73 -3.58
CA LEU A 194 -4.96 7.70 -4.62
C LEU A 194 -5.70 8.23 -5.85
N TYR A 195 -6.77 9.00 -5.63
CA TYR A 195 -7.56 9.62 -6.69
C TYR A 195 -6.71 10.53 -7.57
N VAL A 196 -5.99 11.51 -6.98
CA VAL A 196 -5.17 12.43 -7.78
C VAL A 196 -4.05 11.69 -8.53
N LEU A 197 -3.44 10.68 -7.91
CA LEU A 197 -2.37 9.92 -8.53
C LEU A 197 -2.85 9.05 -9.70
N GLU A 198 -4.04 8.45 -9.62
CA GLU A 198 -4.65 7.76 -10.76
C GLU A 198 -4.91 8.74 -11.92
N ARG A 199 -5.42 9.92 -11.59
CA ARG A 199 -5.81 10.96 -12.55
C ARG A 199 -4.63 11.54 -13.32
N ILE A 200 -3.47 11.76 -12.70
CA ILE A 200 -2.29 12.29 -13.41
C ILE A 200 -1.77 11.35 -14.51
N PHE A 201 -1.97 10.04 -14.37
CA PHE A 201 -1.60 9.06 -15.40
C PHE A 201 -2.65 8.90 -16.50
N ASN A 202 -3.86 9.43 -16.29
CA ASN A 202 -4.90 9.44 -17.32
C ASN A 202 -4.61 10.53 -18.36
N THR A 203 -4.20 10.14 -19.57
CA THR A 203 -3.82 11.08 -20.64
C THR A 203 -5.00 11.91 -21.18
N GLN A 204 -6.24 11.53 -20.88
CA GLN A 204 -7.45 12.28 -21.28
C GLN A 204 -7.83 13.37 -20.26
N ASP A 205 -7.16 13.40 -19.11
CA ASP A 205 -7.48 14.32 -18.04
C ASP A 205 -6.67 15.62 -18.15
N GLU A 206 -7.26 16.60 -18.84
CA GLU A 206 -6.61 17.90 -19.04
C GLU A 206 -6.42 18.68 -17.74
N TYR A 207 -7.27 18.43 -16.72
CA TYR A 207 -7.25 19.18 -15.46
C TYR A 207 -6.02 18.83 -14.63
N TYR A 208 -5.73 17.54 -14.44
CA TYR A 208 -4.56 17.09 -13.67
C TYR A 208 -3.29 16.91 -14.51
N ARG A 209 -3.34 17.13 -15.83
CA ARG A 209 -2.18 17.01 -16.72
C ARG A 209 -0.96 17.86 -16.31
N PRO A 210 -1.10 19.11 -15.81
CA PRO A 210 0.04 19.89 -15.33
C PRO A 210 0.84 19.19 -14.23
N ASN A 211 0.16 18.45 -13.35
CA ASN A 211 0.78 17.72 -12.24
C ASN A 211 1.64 16.55 -12.75
N PHE A 212 1.25 15.91 -13.85
CA PHE A 212 2.13 14.93 -14.53
C PHE A 212 3.35 15.61 -15.14
N ASN A 213 3.14 16.71 -15.86
CA ASN A 213 4.18 17.35 -16.69
C ASN A 213 5.32 17.97 -15.87
N ILE A 214 5.09 18.33 -14.61
CA ILE A 214 6.12 18.92 -13.75
C ILE A 214 7.04 17.87 -13.10
N LEU A 215 6.62 16.61 -13.08
CA LEU A 215 7.39 15.52 -12.48
C LEU A 215 8.48 15.05 -13.43
N ASN A 216 9.65 14.75 -12.87
CA ASN A 216 10.71 14.10 -13.63
C ASN A 216 10.49 12.57 -13.68
N GLN A 217 11.30 11.89 -14.50
CA GLN A 217 11.18 10.44 -14.70
C GLN A 217 11.31 9.63 -13.40
N VAL A 218 12.25 9.99 -12.51
CA VAL A 218 12.47 9.29 -11.23
C VAL A 218 11.28 9.46 -10.29
N GLN A 219 10.67 10.65 -10.29
CA GLN A 219 9.46 10.93 -9.52
C GLN A 219 8.26 10.14 -10.04
N LEU A 220 8.10 10.04 -11.37
CA LEU A 220 7.03 9.24 -11.97
C LEU A 220 7.18 7.75 -11.65
N GLU A 221 8.41 7.21 -11.72
CA GLU A 221 8.70 5.80 -11.41
C GLU A 221 8.34 5.46 -9.95
N VAL A 222 8.74 6.30 -8.99
CA VAL A 222 8.44 6.04 -7.58
C VAL A 222 6.95 6.17 -7.26
N ILE A 223 6.22 7.07 -7.95
CA ILE A 223 4.77 7.16 -7.83
C ILE A 223 4.11 5.88 -8.38
N GLN A 224 4.57 5.34 -9.51
CA GLN A 224 4.05 4.06 -10.02
C GLN A 224 4.30 2.90 -9.07
N GLU A 225 5.51 2.82 -8.49
CA GLU A 225 5.80 1.82 -7.44
C GLU A 225 4.87 1.97 -6.23
N PHE A 226 4.56 3.21 -5.83
CA PHE A 226 3.58 3.49 -4.78
C PHE A 226 2.17 3.02 -5.14
N MET A 227 1.69 3.30 -6.35
CA MET A 227 0.36 2.85 -6.77
C MET A 227 0.28 1.32 -6.81
N THR A 228 1.31 0.65 -7.31
CA THR A 228 1.40 -0.83 -7.27
C THR A 228 1.42 -1.37 -5.84
N PHE A 229 2.12 -0.72 -4.92
CA PHE A 229 2.08 -1.09 -3.51
C PHE A 229 0.65 -1.01 -2.94
N MET A 230 -0.07 0.07 -3.25
CA MET A 230 -1.43 0.28 -2.75
C MET A 230 -2.42 -0.74 -3.32
N GLU A 231 -2.32 -1.08 -4.60
CA GLU A 231 -3.14 -2.15 -5.20
C GLU A 231 -2.92 -3.52 -4.53
N ILE A 232 -1.68 -3.81 -4.12
CA ILE A 232 -1.33 -5.12 -3.54
C ILE A 232 -1.70 -5.22 -2.06
N TYR A 233 -1.49 -4.15 -1.28
CA TYR A 233 -1.52 -4.23 0.19
C TYR A 233 -2.61 -3.41 0.87
N SER A 234 -3.22 -2.42 0.19
CA SER A 234 -4.32 -1.67 0.77
C SER A 234 -5.54 -2.59 0.95
N PRO A 235 -6.18 -2.60 2.13
CA PRO A 235 -7.53 -3.11 2.23
C PRO A 235 -8.40 -2.18 1.38
N GLY A 236 -8.93 -2.68 0.27
CA GLY A 236 -9.80 -1.90 -0.61
C GLY A 236 -11.10 -1.47 0.05
#